data_AF-A0A261AZ01-F1
#
_entry.id   AF-A0A261AZ01-F1
#
_cell.length_a   1.000
_cell.length_b   1.000
_cell.length_c   1.000
_cell.angle_alpha   90.00
_cell.angle_beta   90.00
_cell.angle_gamma   90.00
#
_symmetry.space_group_name_H-M   'P 1'
#
loop_
_entity.id
_entity.type
_entity.pdbx_description
1 polymer ?
#
loop_
_entity_poly.entity_id
_entity_poly.type
_entity_poly.pdbx_seq_one_letter_code
_entity_poly.pdbx_strand_id
1 'polypeptide(L)'
;ITTRPLTYGSLKIVLEHMEANTRILAVHSPSIRTAEKVAPIRINDLSFQQRSLKINKIEYKLGVHRVCAAGELWELYKEDNRSGGLGHDLDQYGLPDWSIETTLLPGDIQLEPRSEGRDVDRANLIFMYGNALRHNLEALGAEMDEHQKKSVIKNINFLQESILPYRLAEDNALSPYKMFIQLTVHDTVTARKIERVDPSSKKLPDAFKYLMTKIFGGRQGEIYVKRVHSLKKESILRVPENLKLIVTDLSLEFNVTSNLNTLEPILTLPISCIELSEEVNLHDFHHPTVRNAKVLKIVGAVREATMV
;
A
#
# COMPACT_ATOMS: atom_id res chain seq x y z
N ILE A 1 -13.74 -14.30 -40.40
CA ILE A 1 -14.84 -13.51 -39.83
C ILE A 1 -14.31 -12.10 -39.60
N THR A 2 -14.76 -11.11 -40.37
CA THR A 2 -14.38 -9.70 -40.18
C THR A 2 -15.25 -9.11 -39.09
N THR A 3 -14.70 -8.97 -37.88
CA THR A 3 -15.40 -8.34 -36.75
C THR A 3 -15.52 -6.84 -37.00
N ARG A 4 -16.75 -6.33 -37.17
CA ARG A 4 -17.00 -4.88 -37.22
C ARG A 4 -16.68 -4.27 -35.84
N PRO A 5 -15.90 -3.18 -35.76
CA PRO A 5 -15.67 -2.47 -34.51
C PRO A 5 -16.99 -1.97 -33.91
N LEU A 6 -17.11 -2.01 -32.59
CA LEU A 6 -18.23 -1.38 -31.89
C LEU A 6 -18.26 0.12 -32.19
N THR A 7 -19.47 0.69 -32.31
CA THR A 7 -19.62 2.14 -32.38
C THR A 7 -19.20 2.78 -31.06
N TYR A 8 -18.81 4.06 -31.09
CA TYR A 8 -18.38 4.78 -29.88
C TYR A 8 -19.45 4.77 -28.77
N GLY A 9 -20.73 4.95 -29.13
CA GLY A 9 -21.85 4.90 -28.19
C GLY A 9 -22.02 3.52 -27.54
N SER A 10 -22.00 2.45 -28.35
CA SER A 10 -22.09 1.08 -27.83
C SER A 10 -20.89 0.72 -26.97
N LEU A 11 -19.69 1.14 -27.35
CA LEU A 11 -18.46 0.92 -26.56
C LEU A 11 -18.56 1.60 -25.19
N LYS A 12 -19.08 2.83 -25.12
CA LYS A 12 -19.28 3.54 -23.86
C LYS A 12 -20.19 2.76 -22.89
N ILE A 13 -21.31 2.23 -23.39
CA ILE A 13 -22.27 1.45 -22.60
C ILE A 13 -21.64 0.14 -22.11
N VAL A 14 -20.91 -0.57 -22.98
CA VAL A 14 -20.21 -1.80 -22.60
C VAL A 14 -19.19 -1.53 -21.50
N LEU A 15 -18.38 -0.47 -21.65
CA LEU A 15 -17.38 -0.09 -20.66
C LEU A 15 -18.00 0.29 -19.32
N GLU A 16 -19.13 0.99 -19.33
CA GLU A 16 -19.87 1.36 -18.11
C GLU A 16 -20.34 0.15 -17.29
N HIS A 17 -20.71 -0.95 -17.96
CA HIS A 17 -21.17 -2.19 -17.32
C HIS A 17 -20.05 -3.23 -17.14
N MET A 18 -18.85 -2.93 -17.61
CA MET A 18 -17.68 -3.80 -17.48
C MET A 18 -17.18 -3.80 -16.03
N GLU A 19 -16.74 -4.96 -15.54
CA GLU A 19 -16.10 -5.06 -14.24
C GLU A 19 -14.84 -4.17 -14.18
N ALA A 20 -14.67 -3.44 -13.07
CA ALA A 20 -13.70 -2.36 -12.93
C ALA A 20 -12.25 -2.80 -13.20
N ASN A 21 -11.80 -3.94 -12.65
CA ASN A 21 -10.44 -4.43 -12.84
C ASN A 21 -10.17 -4.86 -14.29
N THR A 22 -11.15 -5.52 -14.90
CA THR A 22 -11.08 -5.91 -16.32
C THR A 22 -10.92 -4.67 -17.21
N ARG A 23 -11.64 -3.60 -16.87
CA ARG A 23 -11.57 -2.32 -17.57
C ARG A 23 -10.24 -1.59 -17.37
N ILE A 24 -9.71 -1.57 -16.15
CA ILE A 24 -8.38 -1.02 -15.84
C ILE A 24 -7.31 -1.69 -16.72
N LEU A 25 -7.41 -3.02 -16.91
CA LEU A 25 -6.51 -3.77 -17.78
C LEU A 25 -6.75 -3.49 -19.28
N ALA A 26 -7.99 -3.20 -19.71
CA ALA A 26 -8.30 -2.91 -21.10
C ALA A 26 -7.70 -1.58 -21.63
N VAL A 27 -7.36 -0.63 -20.74
CA VAL A 27 -6.78 0.70 -21.09
C VAL A 27 -5.44 0.61 -21.84
N HIS A 28 -4.76 -0.54 -21.77
CA HIS A 28 -3.56 -0.80 -22.57
C HIS A 28 -3.83 -0.66 -24.08
N SER A 29 -5.07 -0.88 -24.54
CA SER A 29 -5.46 -0.64 -25.94
C SER A 29 -5.71 0.85 -26.22
N PRO A 30 -4.94 1.48 -27.13
CA PRO A 30 -5.13 2.89 -27.48
C PRO A 30 -6.52 3.21 -28.04
N SER A 31 -7.14 2.27 -28.76
CA SER A 31 -8.45 2.47 -29.40
C SER A 31 -9.62 2.56 -28.41
N ILE A 32 -9.46 2.06 -27.18
CA ILE A 32 -10.51 2.02 -26.16
C ILE A 32 -10.31 3.15 -25.12
N ARG A 33 -9.08 3.64 -24.97
CA ARG A 33 -8.66 4.55 -23.90
C ARG A 33 -9.53 5.80 -23.75
N THR A 34 -9.87 6.46 -24.87
CA THR A 34 -10.67 7.68 -24.83
C THR A 34 -12.09 7.40 -24.33
N ALA A 35 -12.76 6.39 -24.90
CA ALA A 35 -14.11 5.99 -24.45
C ALA A 35 -14.10 5.52 -22.99
N GLU A 36 -13.02 4.84 -22.58
CA GLU A 36 -12.82 4.38 -21.21
C GLU A 36 -12.73 5.54 -20.22
N LYS A 37 -11.99 6.60 -20.52
CA LYS A 37 -11.88 7.74 -19.60
C LYS A 37 -13.17 8.57 -19.48
N VAL A 38 -14.05 8.50 -20.49
CA VAL A 38 -15.34 9.22 -20.51
C VAL A 38 -16.47 8.43 -19.84
N ALA A 39 -16.45 7.11 -19.92
CA ALA A 39 -17.48 6.29 -19.28
C ALA A 39 -17.33 6.31 -17.74
N PRO A 40 -18.43 6.37 -16.97
CA PRO A 40 -18.38 6.20 -15.51
C PRO A 40 -17.82 4.83 -15.13
N ILE A 41 -17.17 4.72 -13.98
CA ILE A 41 -16.71 3.44 -13.42
C ILE A 41 -17.46 3.14 -12.13
N ARG A 42 -17.84 1.87 -11.92
CA ARG A 42 -18.52 1.41 -10.71
C ARG A 42 -17.63 0.39 -9.98
N ILE A 43 -17.36 0.68 -8.71
CA ILE A 43 -16.54 -0.15 -7.82
C ILE A 43 -17.42 -0.54 -6.63
N ASN A 44 -17.47 -1.83 -6.31
CA ASN A 44 -18.24 -2.30 -5.17
C ASN A 44 -17.50 -2.09 -3.85
N ASP A 45 -16.20 -2.35 -3.86
CA ASP A 45 -15.37 -2.35 -2.66
C ASP A 45 -14.01 -1.72 -2.99
N LEU A 46 -13.66 -0.65 -2.29
CA LEU A 46 -12.41 0.07 -2.45
C LEU A 46 -11.71 0.15 -1.10
N SER A 47 -10.49 -0.37 -1.03
CA SER A 47 -9.63 -0.26 0.15
C SER A 47 -8.28 0.32 -0.24
N PHE A 48 -7.88 1.33 0.51
CA PHE A 48 -6.56 1.93 0.39
C PHE A 48 -5.66 1.44 1.50
N GLN A 49 -4.52 0.89 1.14
CA GLN A 49 -3.43 0.67 2.05
C GLN A 49 -2.22 1.47 1.59
N GLN A 50 -1.24 1.63 2.46
CA GLN A 50 -0.05 2.43 2.20
C GLN A 50 0.73 2.00 0.95
N ARG A 51 0.64 0.71 0.57
CA ARG A 51 1.38 0.13 -0.57
C ARG A 51 0.52 -0.75 -1.46
N SER A 52 -0.77 -0.84 -1.17
CA SER A 52 -1.68 -1.62 -1.98
C SER A 52 -3.02 -0.94 -2.10
N LEU A 53 -3.65 -1.17 -3.25
CA LEU A 53 -4.99 -0.75 -3.56
C LEU A 53 -5.80 -2.00 -3.83
N LYS A 54 -6.91 -2.16 -3.13
CA LYS A 54 -7.85 -3.24 -3.42
C LYS A 54 -9.09 -2.67 -4.09
N ILE A 55 -9.41 -3.20 -5.26
CA ILE A 55 -10.62 -2.88 -6.03
C ILE A 55 -11.40 -4.18 -6.19
N ASN A 56 -12.58 -4.25 -5.58
CA ASN A 56 -13.38 -5.46 -5.50
C ASN A 56 -12.56 -6.61 -4.89
N LYS A 57 -12.25 -7.65 -5.67
CA LYS A 57 -11.49 -8.82 -5.21
C LYS A 57 -10.00 -8.76 -5.57
N ILE A 58 -9.58 -7.77 -6.36
CA ILE A 58 -8.22 -7.67 -6.86
C ILE A 58 -7.41 -6.71 -6.02
N GLU A 59 -6.26 -7.17 -5.53
CA GLU A 59 -5.27 -6.33 -4.86
C GLU A 59 -4.12 -6.02 -5.82
N TYR A 60 -3.83 -4.72 -5.95
CA TYR A 60 -2.66 -4.18 -6.63
C TYR A 60 -1.64 -3.77 -5.56
N LYS A 61 -0.59 -4.58 -5.36
CA LYS A 61 0.41 -4.37 -4.32
C LYS A 61 1.76 -4.01 -4.92
N LEU A 62 2.38 -2.95 -4.41
CA LEU A 62 3.76 -2.58 -4.73
C LEU A 62 4.73 -2.99 -3.61
N GLY A 63 5.93 -3.40 -4.01
CA GLY A 63 7.03 -3.61 -3.09
C GLY A 63 8.38 -3.66 -3.79
N VAL A 64 9.45 -3.57 -3.02
CA VAL A 64 10.82 -3.70 -3.55
C VAL A 64 11.21 -5.18 -3.62
N HIS A 65 11.53 -5.62 -4.82
CA HIS A 65 12.03 -6.96 -5.11
C HIS A 65 13.56 -6.94 -5.23
N ARG A 66 14.23 -7.77 -4.44
CA ARG A 66 15.69 -7.86 -4.41
C ARG A 66 16.19 -9.02 -5.27
N VAL A 67 17.29 -8.81 -5.98
CA VAL A 67 18.01 -9.85 -6.73
C VAL A 67 19.49 -9.74 -6.39
N CYS A 68 20.12 -10.86 -6.04
CA CYS A 68 21.57 -10.91 -5.85
C CYS A 68 22.22 -11.27 -7.19
N ALA A 69 23.13 -10.43 -7.69
CA ALA A 69 23.82 -10.69 -8.96
C ALA A 69 24.93 -11.75 -8.82
N ALA A 70 25.46 -11.93 -7.61
CA ALA A 70 26.66 -12.75 -7.34
C ALA A 70 26.37 -14.09 -6.65
N GLY A 71 25.10 -14.46 -6.42
CA GLY A 71 24.78 -15.70 -5.73
C GLY A 71 23.33 -15.79 -5.27
N GLU A 72 23.08 -16.61 -4.24
CA GLU A 72 21.75 -16.77 -3.67
C GLU A 72 21.36 -15.64 -2.74
N LEU A 73 20.06 -15.34 -2.72
CA LEU A 73 19.45 -14.48 -1.70
C LEU A 73 19.27 -15.25 -0.39
N TRP A 74 19.35 -14.54 0.73
CA TRP A 74 18.89 -15.04 2.02
C TRP A 74 17.44 -15.52 1.93
N GLU A 75 17.08 -16.57 2.67
CA GLU A 75 15.72 -17.15 2.58
C GLU A 75 14.65 -16.13 2.98
N LEU A 76 14.95 -15.23 3.92
CA LEU A 76 14.07 -14.12 4.27
C LEU A 76 13.79 -13.21 3.07
N TYR A 77 14.80 -12.92 2.26
CA TYR A 77 14.63 -12.06 1.07
C TYR A 77 13.81 -12.77 -0.01
N LYS A 78 14.00 -14.09 -0.13
CA LYS A 78 13.15 -14.92 -0.99
C LYS A 78 11.70 -14.87 -0.48
N GLU A 79 11.47 -14.92 0.82
CA GLU A 79 10.12 -14.81 1.43
C GLU A 79 9.49 -13.44 1.19
N ASP A 80 10.20 -12.35 1.43
CA ASP A 80 9.75 -10.99 1.12
C ASP A 80 9.40 -10.85 -0.36
N ASN A 81 10.28 -11.33 -1.25
CA ASN A 81 10.03 -11.32 -2.69
C ASN A 81 8.77 -12.10 -3.05
N ARG A 82 8.57 -13.29 -2.45
CA ARG A 82 7.36 -14.11 -2.60
C ARG A 82 6.13 -13.41 -2.03
N SER A 83 6.21 -12.65 -0.95
CA SER A 83 5.07 -11.96 -0.35
C SER A 83 4.68 -10.65 -1.06
N GLY A 84 5.40 -10.26 -2.12
CA GLY A 84 5.11 -9.07 -2.92
C GLY A 84 6.23 -8.03 -2.93
N GLY A 85 7.31 -8.27 -2.19
CA GLY A 85 8.44 -7.36 -2.01
C GLY A 85 8.34 -6.56 -0.71
N LEU A 86 9.47 -5.97 -0.33
CA LEU A 86 9.58 -5.10 0.85
C LEU A 86 8.65 -3.90 0.77
N GLY A 87 8.28 -3.40 1.95
CA GLY A 87 7.35 -2.28 2.09
C GLY A 87 7.93 -0.89 2.08
N HIS A 88 9.22 -0.78 1.98
CA HIS A 88 9.94 0.48 1.92
C HIS A 88 10.98 0.36 0.83
N ASP A 89 11.41 1.51 0.34
CA ASP A 89 12.59 1.56 -0.50
C ASP A 89 13.82 1.23 0.34
N LEU A 90 14.93 0.92 -0.33
CA LEU A 90 16.21 0.76 0.33
C LEU A 90 17.19 1.73 -0.31
N ASP A 91 18.09 2.28 0.50
CA ASP A 91 19.19 3.11 -0.01
C ASP A 91 20.29 2.26 -0.66
N GLN A 92 21.36 2.92 -1.10
CA GLN A 92 22.48 2.25 -1.79
C GLN A 92 23.23 1.22 -0.93
N TYR A 93 23.09 1.27 0.39
CA TYR A 93 23.67 0.31 1.33
C TYR A 93 22.69 -0.82 1.69
N GLY A 94 21.41 -0.64 1.40
CA GLY A 94 20.33 -1.55 1.77
C GLY A 94 19.62 -1.16 3.06
N LEU A 95 19.79 0.06 3.55
CA LEU A 95 19.08 0.56 4.74
C LEU A 95 17.66 0.99 4.35
N PRO A 96 16.66 0.83 5.24
CA PRO A 96 15.29 1.25 4.99
C PRO A 96 15.17 2.75 4.66
N ASP A 97 14.45 3.04 3.58
CA ASP A 97 14.00 4.36 3.18
C ASP A 97 12.48 4.43 3.28
N TRP A 98 12.01 5.16 4.30
CA TRP A 98 10.60 5.30 4.65
C TRP A 98 9.89 6.44 3.89
N SER A 99 10.42 6.89 2.74
CA SER A 99 9.77 7.89 1.88
C SER A 99 8.32 7.53 1.51
N ILE A 100 7.98 6.24 1.46
CA ILE A 100 6.59 5.77 1.31
C ILE A 100 5.64 6.31 2.39
N GLU A 101 6.14 6.62 3.59
CA GLU A 101 5.37 7.14 4.73
C GLU A 101 5.52 8.65 4.94
N THR A 102 6.61 9.26 4.45
CA THR A 102 6.95 10.65 4.76
C THR A 102 6.88 11.60 3.57
N THR A 103 7.05 11.09 2.35
CA THR A 103 7.08 11.93 1.13
C THR A 103 5.67 12.15 0.59
N LEU A 104 5.24 13.42 0.64
CA LEU A 104 3.99 13.90 0.02
C LEU A 104 4.24 14.35 -1.41
N LEU A 105 3.45 13.83 -2.34
CA LEU A 105 3.42 14.24 -3.73
C LEU A 105 2.18 15.11 -4.02
N PRO A 106 2.15 15.94 -5.08
CA PRO A 106 0.99 16.77 -5.41
C PRO A 106 -0.30 15.96 -5.49
N GLY A 107 -1.34 16.36 -4.75
CA GLY A 107 -2.63 15.66 -4.66
C GLY A 107 -2.67 14.48 -3.68
N ASP A 108 -1.58 14.14 -3.00
CA ASP A 108 -1.61 13.16 -1.92
C ASP A 108 -2.42 13.67 -0.72
N ILE A 109 -3.05 12.75 0.00
CA ILE A 109 -3.85 13.02 1.19
C ILE A 109 -3.22 12.31 2.37
N GLN A 110 -2.81 13.05 3.40
CA GLN A 110 -2.18 12.49 4.60
C GLN A 110 -3.23 12.21 5.68
N LEU A 111 -3.50 10.94 5.94
CA LEU A 111 -4.33 10.49 7.05
C LEU A 111 -3.43 10.28 8.27
N GLU A 112 -3.49 11.24 9.20
CA GLU A 112 -2.66 11.28 10.41
C GLU A 112 -1.14 11.38 10.10
N PRO A 113 -0.42 12.36 10.66
CA PRO A 113 1.02 12.39 10.51
C PRO A 113 1.68 11.16 11.13
N ARG A 114 2.78 10.68 10.52
CA ARG A 114 3.62 9.66 11.14
C ARG A 114 4.15 10.18 12.48
N SER A 115 3.97 9.41 13.55
CA SER A 115 4.49 9.75 14.89
C SER A 115 6.01 9.97 14.88
N GLU A 116 6.46 10.99 15.60
CA GLU A 116 7.88 11.27 15.82
C GLU A 116 8.54 10.17 16.67
N GLY A 117 9.86 9.97 16.53
CA GLY A 117 10.62 9.03 17.36
C GLY A 117 10.57 7.55 16.93
N ARG A 118 9.99 7.24 15.76
CA ARG A 118 10.07 5.88 15.17
C ARG A 118 11.41 5.55 14.52
N ASP A 119 12.31 6.51 14.42
CA ASP A 119 13.64 6.28 13.87
C ASP A 119 14.46 5.48 14.89
N VAL A 120 14.77 4.24 14.51
CA VAL A 120 15.50 3.32 15.38
C VAL A 120 16.94 3.81 15.50
N ASP A 121 17.43 3.91 16.74
CA ASP A 121 18.84 4.18 17.00
C ASP A 121 19.71 3.09 16.36
N ARG A 122 20.40 3.49 15.28
CA ARG A 122 21.24 2.60 14.48
C ARG A 122 22.35 1.98 15.32
N ALA A 123 22.97 2.76 16.21
CA ALA A 123 24.07 2.28 17.05
C ALA A 123 23.58 1.20 18.01
N ASN A 124 22.40 1.42 18.62
CA ASN A 124 21.79 0.42 19.49
C ASN A 124 21.39 -0.85 18.72
N LEU A 125 20.84 -0.72 17.51
CA LEU A 125 20.47 -1.89 16.69
C LEU A 125 21.69 -2.72 16.28
N ILE A 126 22.76 -2.07 15.80
CA ILE A 126 24.02 -2.73 15.44
C ILE A 126 24.60 -3.45 16.66
N PHE A 127 24.61 -2.80 17.82
CA PHE A 127 25.09 -3.37 19.07
C PHE A 127 24.25 -4.60 19.49
N MET A 128 22.92 -4.46 19.53
CA MET A 128 22.01 -5.53 19.91
C MET A 128 22.13 -6.75 18.99
N TYR A 129 22.04 -6.54 17.67
CA TYR A 129 22.15 -7.63 16.71
C TYR A 129 23.56 -8.22 16.65
N GLY A 130 24.60 -7.40 16.78
CA GLY A 130 25.99 -7.85 16.83
C GLY A 130 26.25 -8.78 18.02
N ASN A 131 25.76 -8.41 19.21
CA ASN A 131 25.85 -9.26 20.40
C ASN A 131 25.05 -10.54 20.28
N ALA A 132 23.81 -10.45 19.77
CA ALA A 132 22.99 -11.64 19.53
C ALA A 132 23.65 -12.58 18.51
N LEU A 133 24.28 -12.03 17.47
CA LEU A 133 24.98 -12.81 16.45
C LEU A 133 26.18 -13.55 17.06
N ARG A 134 26.98 -12.85 17.87
CA ARG A 134 28.10 -13.45 18.60
C ARG A 134 27.64 -14.61 19.49
N HIS A 135 26.56 -14.41 20.25
CA HIS A 135 26.01 -15.45 21.11
C HIS A 135 25.53 -16.68 20.32
N ASN A 136 24.84 -16.48 19.18
CA ASN A 136 24.40 -17.60 18.36
C ASN A 136 25.60 -18.33 17.69
N LEU A 137 26.65 -17.61 17.30
CA LEU A 137 27.89 -18.21 16.77
C LEU A 137 28.61 -19.05 17.83
N GLU A 138 28.69 -18.55 19.07
CA GLU A 138 29.25 -19.29 20.21
C GLU A 138 28.41 -20.54 20.52
N ALA A 139 27.08 -20.42 20.51
CA ALA A 139 26.17 -21.54 20.72
C ALA A 139 26.38 -22.66 19.69
N LEU A 140 26.67 -22.32 18.42
CA LEU A 140 26.92 -23.31 17.37
C LEU A 140 28.13 -24.23 17.65
N GLY A 141 29.04 -23.81 18.53
CA GLY A 141 30.17 -24.62 19.00
C GLY A 141 29.85 -25.58 20.15
N ALA A 142 28.65 -25.52 20.73
CA ALA A 142 28.20 -26.43 21.78
C ALA A 142 27.49 -27.67 21.20
N GLU A 143 27.46 -28.75 21.97
CA GLU A 143 26.65 -29.93 21.63
C GLU A 143 25.16 -29.59 21.67
N MET A 144 24.45 -29.91 20.58
CA MET A 144 23.02 -29.67 20.44
C MET A 144 22.41 -30.64 19.43
N ASP A 145 21.08 -30.81 19.48
CA ASP A 145 20.36 -31.62 18.49
C ASP A 145 20.20 -30.88 17.14
N GLU A 146 19.86 -31.63 16.10
CA GLU A 146 19.71 -31.10 14.73
C GLU A 146 18.61 -30.04 14.60
N HIS A 147 17.53 -30.13 15.38
CA HIS A 147 16.46 -29.14 15.35
C HIS A 147 16.92 -27.81 15.98
N GLN A 148 17.59 -27.88 17.14
CA GLN A 148 18.22 -26.73 17.80
C GLN A 148 19.25 -26.08 16.87
N LYS A 149 20.13 -26.89 16.26
CA LYS A 149 21.15 -26.42 15.31
C LYS A 149 20.54 -25.67 14.13
N LYS A 150 19.47 -26.21 13.55
CA LYS A 150 18.74 -25.54 12.45
C LYS A 150 18.14 -24.21 12.88
N SER A 151 17.62 -24.12 14.10
CA SER A 151 17.09 -22.87 14.67
C SER A 151 18.19 -21.82 14.87
N VAL A 152 19.34 -22.22 15.43
CA VAL A 152 20.49 -21.33 15.64
C VAL A 152 21.03 -20.82 14.30
N ILE A 153 21.20 -21.69 13.30
CA ILE A 153 21.63 -21.27 11.95
C ILE A 153 20.63 -20.27 11.33
N LYS A 154 19.32 -20.51 11.50
CA LYS A 154 18.30 -19.57 11.02
C LYS A 154 18.44 -18.19 11.69
N ASN A 155 18.70 -18.15 13.00
CA ASN A 155 18.93 -16.90 13.74
C ASN A 155 20.22 -16.20 13.31
N ILE A 156 21.32 -16.94 13.13
CA ILE A 156 22.58 -16.39 12.61
C ILE A 156 22.33 -15.72 11.26
N ASN A 157 21.63 -16.41 10.35
CA ASN A 157 21.34 -15.88 9.03
C ASN A 157 20.50 -14.60 9.09
N PHE A 158 19.46 -14.58 9.93
CA PHE A 158 18.63 -13.39 10.17
C PHE A 158 19.44 -12.22 10.71
N LEU A 159 20.32 -12.46 11.69
CA LEU A 159 21.12 -11.41 12.33
C LEU A 159 22.21 -10.87 11.40
N GLN A 160 22.90 -11.74 10.65
CA GLN A 160 23.86 -11.33 9.62
C GLN A 160 23.19 -10.44 8.56
N GLU A 161 21.99 -10.83 8.14
CA GLU A 161 21.18 -10.09 7.19
C GLU A 161 20.77 -8.71 7.73
N SER A 162 20.24 -8.65 8.96
CA SER A 162 19.79 -7.42 9.60
C SER A 162 20.93 -6.42 9.84
N ILE A 163 22.16 -6.89 10.06
CA ILE A 163 23.33 -6.04 10.31
C ILE A 163 24.02 -5.60 9.01
N LEU A 164 23.92 -6.40 7.94
CA LEU A 164 24.67 -6.18 6.70
C LEU A 164 24.53 -4.74 6.14
N PRO A 165 23.33 -4.15 6.01
CA PRO A 165 23.20 -2.78 5.52
C PRO A 165 23.96 -1.74 6.33
N TYR A 166 24.05 -1.93 7.64
CA TYR A 166 24.74 -1.02 8.54
C TYR A 166 26.26 -1.10 8.37
N ARG A 167 26.82 -2.33 8.28
CA ARG A 167 28.25 -2.53 7.99
C ARG A 167 28.63 -1.96 6.64
N LEU A 168 27.80 -2.18 5.63
CA LEU A 168 28.01 -1.62 4.29
C LEU A 168 28.02 -0.08 4.32
N ALA A 169 27.13 0.54 5.11
CA ALA A 169 27.12 1.98 5.27
C ALA A 169 28.37 2.52 6.01
N GLU A 170 28.85 1.82 7.04
CA GLU A 170 30.11 2.16 7.74
C GLU A 170 31.33 2.04 6.81
N ASP A 171 31.37 0.98 6.01
CA ASP A 171 32.45 0.72 5.05
C ASP A 171 32.31 1.53 3.74
N ASN A 172 31.24 2.32 3.60
CA ASN A 172 30.86 3.01 2.36
C ASN A 172 30.83 2.08 1.13
N ALA A 173 30.40 0.84 1.33
CA ALA A 173 30.34 -0.21 0.33
C ALA A 173 28.91 -0.40 -0.18
N LEU A 174 28.74 -0.54 -1.49
CA LEU A 174 27.41 -0.71 -2.08
C LEU A 174 26.77 -2.06 -1.73
N SER A 175 25.45 -2.06 -1.59
CA SER A 175 24.67 -3.28 -1.44
C SER A 175 24.89 -4.22 -2.63
N PRO A 176 25.10 -5.53 -2.40
CA PRO A 176 25.25 -6.50 -3.48
C PRO A 176 23.92 -6.82 -4.19
N TYR A 177 22.79 -6.29 -3.69
CA TYR A 177 21.46 -6.56 -4.21
C TYR A 177 21.01 -5.49 -5.19
N LYS A 178 20.60 -5.92 -6.38
CA LYS A 178 19.81 -5.09 -7.30
C LYS A 178 18.36 -5.06 -6.84
N MET A 179 17.72 -3.91 -6.99
CA MET A 179 16.36 -3.66 -6.54
C MET A 179 15.46 -3.36 -7.73
N PHE A 180 14.24 -3.89 -7.70
CA PHE A 180 13.21 -3.65 -8.69
C PHE A 180 11.92 -3.26 -7.99
N ILE A 181 11.15 -2.34 -8.56
CA ILE A 181 9.79 -2.11 -8.11
C ILE A 181 8.93 -3.23 -8.70
N GLN A 182 8.28 -4.00 -7.83
CA GLN A 182 7.40 -5.10 -8.21
C GLN A 182 5.95 -4.69 -8.02
N LEU A 183 5.16 -4.76 -9.09
CA LEU A 183 3.72 -4.79 -9.03
C LEU A 183 3.26 -6.25 -8.97
N THR A 184 2.57 -6.60 -7.89
CA THR A 184 1.82 -7.85 -7.79
C THR A 184 0.34 -7.53 -7.93
N VAL A 185 -0.31 -8.13 -8.93
CA VAL A 185 -1.77 -8.11 -9.09
C VAL A 185 -2.27 -9.50 -8.80
N HIS A 186 -3.10 -9.66 -7.78
CA HIS A 186 -3.69 -10.94 -7.43
C HIS A 186 -5.15 -10.81 -7.02
N ASP A 187 -5.94 -11.78 -7.46
CA ASP A 187 -7.23 -12.10 -6.86
C ASP A 187 -6.96 -13.00 -5.65
N THR A 188 -7.84 -13.00 -4.65
CA THR A 188 -7.81 -14.03 -3.59
C THR A 188 -8.08 -15.44 -4.12
N VAL A 189 -8.54 -15.59 -5.38
CA VAL A 189 -8.96 -16.87 -5.97
C VAL A 189 -8.14 -17.31 -7.20
N THR A 190 -7.50 -16.40 -7.95
CA THR A 190 -6.91 -16.70 -9.28
C THR A 190 -5.39 -16.50 -9.36
N ALA A 191 -4.84 -16.77 -10.55
CA ALA A 191 -3.43 -16.62 -10.86
C ALA A 191 -2.90 -15.20 -10.58
N ARG A 192 -1.68 -15.16 -10.02
CA ARG A 192 -0.95 -13.95 -9.68
C ARG A 192 -0.21 -13.43 -10.91
N LYS A 193 -0.43 -12.16 -11.27
CA LYS A 193 0.37 -11.45 -12.26
C LYS A 193 1.45 -10.65 -11.55
N ILE A 194 2.67 -10.71 -12.07
CA ILE A 194 3.81 -9.96 -11.54
C ILE A 194 4.44 -9.16 -12.68
N GLU A 195 4.64 -7.87 -12.45
CA GLU A 195 5.44 -6.99 -13.30
C GLU A 195 6.55 -6.37 -12.47
N ARG A 196 7.74 -6.21 -13.06
CA ARG A 196 8.91 -5.65 -12.39
C ARG A 196 9.54 -4.60 -13.28
N VAL A 197 9.91 -3.48 -12.69
CA VAL A 197 10.61 -2.40 -13.38
C VAL A 197 11.86 -2.03 -12.60
N ASP A 198 12.93 -1.75 -13.35
CA ASP A 198 14.09 -1.09 -12.75
C ASP A 198 13.64 0.29 -12.27
N PRO A 199 13.88 0.66 -10.99
CA PRO A 199 13.39 1.88 -10.41
C PRO A 199 13.81 3.13 -11.19
N SER A 200 14.89 3.14 -11.99
CA SER A 200 15.33 4.33 -12.75
C SER A 200 15.33 5.60 -11.86
N SER A 201 15.83 5.46 -10.62
CA SER A 201 15.80 6.43 -9.49
C SER A 201 14.44 6.78 -8.85
N LYS A 202 13.32 6.20 -9.32
CA LYS A 202 12.00 6.35 -8.71
C LYS A 202 11.82 5.40 -7.53
N LYS A 203 11.12 5.87 -6.52
CA LYS A 203 10.84 5.12 -5.28
C LYS A 203 9.40 4.60 -5.27
N LEU A 204 9.04 3.79 -4.29
CA LEU A 204 7.66 3.32 -4.09
C LEU A 204 6.62 4.46 -4.07
N PRO A 205 6.86 5.64 -3.45
CA PRO A 205 6.01 6.82 -3.60
C PRO A 205 5.58 7.12 -5.03
N ASP A 206 6.57 7.27 -5.93
CA ASP A 206 6.35 7.66 -7.32
C ASP A 206 5.64 6.56 -8.09
N ALA A 207 6.03 5.30 -7.86
CA ALA A 207 5.43 4.16 -8.53
C ALA A 207 3.97 3.95 -8.11
N PHE A 208 3.66 4.11 -6.82
CA PHE A 208 2.28 4.00 -6.35
C PHE A 208 1.44 5.17 -6.84
N LYS A 209 1.97 6.40 -6.82
CA LYS A 209 1.32 7.56 -7.42
C LYS A 209 1.03 7.35 -8.91
N TYR A 210 2.00 6.81 -9.66
CA TYR A 210 1.82 6.47 -11.07
C TYR A 210 0.69 5.47 -11.27
N LEU A 211 0.66 4.38 -10.49
CA LEU A 211 -0.39 3.37 -10.55
C LEU A 211 -1.77 3.98 -10.26
N MET A 212 -1.89 4.74 -9.18
CA MET A 212 -3.13 5.42 -8.80
C MET A 212 -3.61 6.39 -9.88
N THR A 213 -2.69 7.13 -10.50
CA THR A 213 -2.98 8.05 -11.61
C THR A 213 -3.40 7.31 -12.87
N LYS A 214 -2.83 6.12 -13.15
CA LYS A 214 -3.27 5.29 -14.28
C LYS A 214 -4.71 4.82 -14.11
N ILE A 215 -5.06 4.37 -12.90
CA ILE A 215 -6.38 3.84 -12.56
C ILE A 215 -7.44 4.96 -12.53
N PHE A 216 -7.21 6.00 -11.72
CA PHE A 216 -8.23 7.01 -11.42
C PHE A 216 -8.02 8.35 -12.12
N GLY A 217 -6.82 8.66 -12.60
CA GLY A 217 -6.48 9.96 -13.17
C GLY A 217 -7.03 10.16 -14.59
N GLY A 218 -7.24 11.42 -14.96
CA GLY A 218 -7.66 11.83 -16.31
C GLY A 218 -9.03 11.31 -16.74
N ARG A 219 -9.88 10.93 -15.79
CA ARG A 219 -11.26 10.49 -16.05
C ARG A 219 -12.17 11.72 -16.16
N GLN A 220 -13.03 11.73 -17.17
CA GLN A 220 -14.10 12.72 -17.32
C GLN A 220 -15.42 12.21 -16.74
N GLY A 221 -15.60 10.89 -16.68
CA GLY A 221 -16.74 10.25 -16.06
C GLY A 221 -16.58 10.08 -14.55
N GLU A 222 -17.71 9.95 -13.86
CA GLU A 222 -17.78 9.77 -12.42
C GLU A 222 -17.21 8.41 -11.96
N ILE A 223 -16.67 8.39 -10.75
CA ILE A 223 -16.19 7.18 -10.07
C ILE A 223 -17.17 6.88 -8.93
N TYR A 224 -18.04 5.91 -9.17
CA TYR A 224 -18.99 5.44 -8.17
C TYR A 224 -18.36 4.34 -7.35
N VAL A 225 -18.38 4.50 -6.03
CA VAL A 225 -17.85 3.51 -5.08
C VAL A 225 -18.94 3.16 -4.09
N LYS A 226 -19.34 1.89 -4.04
CA LYS A 226 -20.35 1.45 -3.08
C LYS A 226 -19.80 1.48 -1.65
N ARG A 227 -18.58 0.98 -1.41
CA ARG A 227 -17.94 1.00 -0.09
C ARG A 227 -16.47 1.41 -0.15
N VAL A 228 -16.08 2.38 0.69
CA VAL A 228 -14.68 2.73 0.98
C VAL A 228 -14.37 2.34 2.42
N HIS A 229 -13.27 1.63 2.65
CA HIS A 229 -12.89 1.15 3.98
C HIS A 229 -11.38 0.89 4.12
N SER A 230 -10.95 0.46 5.31
CA SER A 230 -9.56 0.12 5.65
C SER A 230 -8.56 1.23 5.38
N LEU A 231 -9.00 2.48 5.56
CA LEU A 231 -8.11 3.63 5.63
C LEU A 231 -7.27 3.43 6.90
N LYS A 232 -5.94 3.32 6.78
CA LYS A 232 -5.04 3.01 7.91
C LYS A 232 -4.48 4.27 8.57
N LYS A 233 -4.20 4.16 9.87
CA LYS A 233 -3.50 5.21 10.63
C LYS A 233 -2.17 5.52 9.97
N GLU A 234 -1.73 6.77 10.12
CA GLU A 234 -0.43 7.26 9.65
C GLU A 234 -0.14 6.91 8.19
N SER A 235 -1.12 7.08 7.30
CA SER A 235 -1.01 6.66 5.90
C SER A 235 -1.16 7.83 4.92
N ILE A 236 -0.45 7.75 3.81
CA ILE A 236 -0.58 8.70 2.70
C ILE A 236 -1.39 8.02 1.60
N LEU A 237 -2.58 8.55 1.31
CA LEU A 237 -3.35 8.16 0.13
C LEU A 237 -2.79 8.86 -1.10
N ARG A 238 -2.12 8.10 -1.96
CA ARG A 238 -1.45 8.62 -3.16
C ARG A 238 -2.38 8.79 -4.36
N VAL A 239 -3.49 9.50 -4.14
CA VAL A 239 -4.56 9.68 -5.14
C VAL A 239 -4.16 10.71 -6.21
N PRO A 240 -4.61 10.59 -7.47
CA PRO A 240 -4.34 11.63 -8.47
C PRO A 240 -4.99 12.96 -8.09
N GLU A 241 -4.43 14.06 -8.60
CA GLU A 241 -5.05 15.37 -8.49
C GLU A 241 -6.46 15.37 -9.09
N ASN A 242 -7.37 16.13 -8.47
CA ASN A 242 -8.77 16.25 -8.86
C ASN A 242 -9.60 14.96 -8.79
N LEU A 243 -9.14 13.94 -8.03
CA LEU A 243 -9.97 12.76 -7.77
C LEU A 243 -11.29 13.17 -7.11
N LYS A 244 -12.41 12.66 -7.62
CA LYS A 244 -13.73 12.77 -6.98
C LYS A 244 -14.40 11.39 -6.97
N LEU A 245 -14.88 10.99 -5.80
CA LEU A 245 -15.54 9.71 -5.54
C LEU A 245 -16.97 9.96 -5.06
N ILE A 246 -17.92 9.31 -5.73
CA ILE A 246 -19.32 9.25 -5.27
C ILE A 246 -19.45 7.99 -4.41
N VAL A 247 -19.45 8.16 -3.09
CA VAL A 247 -19.39 7.07 -2.11
C VAL A 247 -20.75 6.82 -1.46
N THR A 248 -21.17 5.56 -1.40
CA THR A 248 -22.42 5.18 -0.71
C THR A 248 -22.20 4.85 0.75
N ASP A 249 -21.18 4.06 1.07
CA ASP A 249 -20.81 3.58 2.40
C ASP A 249 -19.33 3.91 2.67
N LEU A 250 -19.06 4.67 3.74
CA LEU A 250 -17.70 5.03 4.16
C LEU A 250 -17.44 4.49 5.57
N SER A 251 -16.40 3.67 5.72
CA SER A 251 -15.93 3.12 6.99
C SER A 251 -14.70 3.86 7.50
N LEU A 252 -14.74 4.28 8.76
CA LEU A 252 -13.65 4.96 9.47
C LEU A 252 -13.38 4.23 10.79
N GLU A 253 -12.10 3.89 11.01
CA GLU A 253 -11.64 3.12 12.17
C GLU A 253 -11.02 4.04 13.25
N PHE A 254 -10.65 5.27 12.93
CA PHE A 254 -9.97 6.16 13.89
C PHE A 254 -10.05 7.60 13.40
N ASN A 255 -9.74 8.56 14.29
CA ASN A 255 -9.61 9.99 14.01
C ASN A 255 -10.72 10.52 13.08
N VAL A 256 -11.97 10.12 13.34
CA VAL A 256 -13.11 10.22 12.41
C VAL A 256 -13.27 11.65 11.89
N THR A 257 -13.36 12.63 12.79
CA THR A 257 -13.48 14.05 12.44
C THR A 257 -12.33 14.54 11.56
N SER A 258 -11.08 14.23 11.92
CA SER A 258 -9.89 14.66 11.15
C SER A 258 -9.84 14.00 9.77
N ASN A 259 -10.15 12.70 9.70
CA ASN A 259 -10.16 11.95 8.46
C ASN A 259 -11.27 12.44 7.51
N LEU A 260 -12.46 12.77 8.01
CA LEU A 260 -13.54 13.32 7.18
C LEU A 260 -13.17 14.67 6.56
N ASN A 261 -12.60 15.59 7.35
CA ASN A 261 -12.12 16.88 6.84
C ASN A 261 -11.04 16.68 5.76
N THR A 262 -10.11 15.77 6.03
CA THR A 262 -9.00 15.47 5.14
C THR A 262 -9.44 14.81 3.82
N LEU A 263 -10.53 14.03 3.84
CA LEU A 263 -11.09 13.37 2.67
C LEU A 263 -12.12 14.21 1.91
N GLU A 264 -12.63 15.30 2.49
CA GLU A 264 -13.60 16.20 1.85
C GLU A 264 -13.22 16.60 0.42
N PRO A 265 -11.96 16.91 0.09
CA PRO A 265 -11.57 17.28 -1.27
C PRO A 265 -11.80 16.18 -2.31
N ILE A 266 -11.92 14.92 -1.92
CA ILE A 266 -12.12 13.80 -2.86
C ILE A 266 -13.49 13.13 -2.76
N LEU A 267 -14.32 13.50 -1.79
CA LEU A 267 -15.64 12.90 -1.59
C LEU A 267 -16.74 13.80 -2.16
N THR A 268 -17.70 13.20 -2.85
CA THR A 268 -18.96 13.86 -3.21
C THR A 268 -19.98 13.62 -2.10
N LEU A 269 -20.41 14.69 -1.44
CA LEU A 269 -21.40 14.66 -0.36
C LEU A 269 -22.84 14.83 -0.91
N PRO A 270 -23.87 14.34 -0.18
CA PRO A 270 -23.82 13.62 1.09
C PRO A 270 -23.51 12.12 0.92
N ILE A 271 -22.90 11.52 1.95
CA ILE A 271 -22.66 10.06 2.04
C ILE A 271 -23.87 9.41 2.70
N SER A 272 -24.36 8.32 2.12
CA SER A 272 -25.60 7.68 2.61
C SER A 272 -25.39 6.87 3.89
N CYS A 273 -24.29 6.13 4.00
CA CYS A 273 -23.97 5.29 5.15
C CYS A 273 -22.56 5.61 5.65
N ILE A 274 -22.43 5.80 6.97
CA ILE A 274 -21.14 5.96 7.64
C ILE A 274 -21.02 4.88 8.70
N GLU A 275 -19.88 4.18 8.69
CA GLU A 275 -19.53 3.14 9.65
C GLU A 275 -18.35 3.63 10.48
N LEU A 276 -18.54 3.74 11.80
CA LEU A 276 -17.52 4.16 12.75
C LEU A 276 -17.13 2.96 13.63
N SER A 277 -15.82 2.74 13.80
CA SER A 277 -15.29 1.60 14.55
C SER A 277 -14.01 1.94 15.31
N GLU A 278 -13.56 1.04 16.20
CA GLU A 278 -12.33 1.07 17.03
C GLU A 278 -12.17 2.29 17.98
N GLU A 279 -12.01 3.51 17.45
CA GLU A 279 -11.77 4.74 18.21
C GLU A 279 -12.82 5.83 17.91
N VAL A 280 -14.04 5.59 18.38
CA VAL A 280 -15.17 6.52 18.21
C VAL A 280 -15.33 7.42 19.43
N ASN A 281 -15.28 8.74 19.22
CA ASN A 281 -15.47 9.73 20.28
C ASN A 281 -16.83 10.43 20.16
N LEU A 282 -17.36 10.93 21.29
CA LEU A 282 -18.64 11.67 21.29
C LEU A 282 -18.63 12.90 20.36
N HIS A 283 -17.50 13.58 20.21
CA HIS A 283 -17.43 14.76 19.35
C HIS A 283 -17.56 14.43 17.85
N ASP A 284 -17.30 13.18 17.44
CA ASP A 284 -17.41 12.76 16.03
C ASP A 284 -18.85 12.83 15.52
N PHE A 285 -19.85 12.66 16.39
CA PHE A 285 -21.28 12.77 16.04
C PHE A 285 -21.71 14.20 15.69
N HIS A 286 -20.89 15.22 16.05
CA HIS A 286 -21.16 16.61 15.69
C HIS A 286 -20.68 16.96 14.28
N HIS A 287 -19.85 16.12 13.65
CA HIS A 287 -19.36 16.38 12.31
C HIS A 287 -20.51 16.37 11.28
N PRO A 288 -20.64 17.38 10.39
CA PRO A 288 -21.78 17.50 9.48
C PRO A 288 -22.00 16.27 8.59
N THR A 289 -20.92 15.66 8.08
CA THR A 289 -21.00 14.44 7.26
C THR A 289 -21.57 13.25 8.04
N VAL A 290 -21.24 13.13 9.33
CA VAL A 290 -21.78 12.08 10.22
C VAL A 290 -23.25 12.34 10.51
N ARG A 291 -23.57 13.57 10.91
CA ARG A 291 -24.94 13.99 11.27
C ARG A 291 -25.92 13.89 10.10
N ASN A 292 -25.46 14.15 8.88
CA ASN A 292 -26.29 14.15 7.67
C ASN A 292 -26.36 12.79 6.97
N ALA A 293 -25.67 11.77 7.47
CA ALA A 293 -25.77 10.42 6.93
C ALA A 293 -27.17 9.83 7.18
N LYS A 294 -27.68 9.09 6.20
CA LYS A 294 -28.99 8.40 6.33
C LYS A 294 -28.90 7.22 7.29
N VAL A 295 -27.75 6.56 7.31
CA VAL A 295 -27.47 5.41 8.17
C VAL A 295 -26.13 5.65 8.84
N LEU A 296 -26.11 5.54 10.17
CA LEU A 296 -24.90 5.54 10.97
C LEU A 296 -24.78 4.17 11.64
N LYS A 297 -23.69 3.47 11.36
CA LYS A 297 -23.33 2.20 12.01
C LYS A 297 -22.19 2.46 12.98
N ILE A 298 -22.32 1.94 14.20
CA ILE A 298 -21.28 2.03 15.23
C ILE A 298 -20.91 0.61 15.61
N VAL A 299 -19.63 0.27 15.46
CA VAL A 299 -19.10 -1.05 15.79
C VAL A 299 -18.09 -0.89 16.92
N GLY A 300 -18.43 -1.39 18.11
CA GLY A 300 -17.59 -1.28 19.31
C GLY A 300 -18.09 -0.23 20.31
N ALA A 301 -17.24 0.15 21.25
CA ALA A 301 -17.57 1.09 22.31
C ALA A 301 -17.30 2.55 21.89
N VAL A 302 -18.18 3.46 22.33
CA VAL A 302 -18.01 4.91 22.17
C VAL A 302 -17.31 5.45 23.42
N ARG A 303 -16.25 6.24 23.22
CA ARG A 303 -15.49 6.86 24.30
C ARG A 303 -15.97 8.28 24.55
N GLU A 304 -16.10 8.64 25.82
CA GLU A 304 -16.18 10.03 26.26
C GLU A 304 -14.75 10.55 26.39
N ALA A 305 -14.40 11.58 25.63
CA ALA A 305 -13.08 12.19 25.74
C ALA A 305 -12.96 12.79 27.14
N THR A 306 -12.16 12.17 28.01
CA THR A 306 -11.77 12.80 29.27
C THR A 306 -10.83 13.94 28.88
N MET A 307 -11.30 15.19 29.00
CA MET A 307 -10.40 16.34 28.82
C MET A 307 -9.25 16.19 29.82
N VAL A 308 -8.03 16.08 29.30
CA VAL A 308 -6.79 16.27 30.05
C VAL A 308 -6.19 17.59 29.60
#